data_AF-A0A372J1K7-F1
#
_entry.id   AF-A0A372J1K7-F1
#
_cell.length_a   1.000
_cell.length_b   1.000
_cell.length_c   1.000
_cell.angle_alpha   90.00
_cell.angle_beta   90.00
_cell.angle_gamma   90.00
#
_symmetry.space_group_name_H-M   'P 1'
#
loop_
_entity.id
_entity.type
_entity.pdbx_description
1 polymer ?
#
loop_
_entity_poly.entity_id
_entity_poly.type
_entity_poly.pdbx_seq_one_letter_code
_entity_poly.pdbx_strand_id
1 'polypeptide(L)'
;MRIAAVQHDIVWEDRAANFARLAPQVARAVGAGAELVLLSETFSTGFSMTPGIGEPEGGPSSAFLCEQAALHGVWVAGSCPEVAPGPGGAAGADAALPFNSLVLAGPDGTVHRYRKLHPFTHGGEHERFRAGEEPATVRIGGLRVTPLICYDLRFANVFWDAAPHTDVYLVPANWPAARRVHWRTLLRARAIENQAYVVGCNRVGTAGDGTEHAGDSVVVSPMGELLATAAGGETLVVADVDPAEVAATRERFAFLPDRRSAAAQQGAGQ
;
A
#
# COMPACT_ATOMS: atom_id res chain seq x y z
N MET A 1 -17.33 -4.32 -3.63
CA MET A 1 -16.23 -4.20 -4.60
C MET A 1 -15.31 -5.39 -4.44
N ARG A 2 -14.88 -6.02 -5.53
CA ARG A 2 -13.86 -7.09 -5.47
C ARG A 2 -12.46 -6.51 -5.57
N ILE A 3 -11.59 -6.85 -4.62
CA ILE A 3 -10.18 -6.39 -4.59
C ILE A 3 -9.25 -7.59 -4.77
N ALA A 4 -8.20 -7.41 -5.56
CA ALA A 4 -7.12 -8.38 -5.73
C ALA A 4 -5.77 -7.78 -5.33
N ALA A 5 -5.00 -8.50 -4.50
CA ALA A 5 -3.59 -8.22 -4.25
C ALA A 5 -2.70 -9.19 -5.06
N VAL A 6 -1.68 -8.65 -5.71
CA VAL A 6 -0.74 -9.40 -6.57
C VAL A 6 0.55 -9.68 -5.82
N GLN A 7 0.61 -10.85 -5.18
CA GLN A 7 1.83 -11.37 -4.57
C GLN A 7 2.73 -11.91 -5.68
N HIS A 8 3.82 -11.23 -5.97
CA HIS A 8 4.76 -11.62 -7.02
C HIS A 8 6.20 -11.47 -6.54
N ASP A 9 7.13 -12.06 -7.27
CA ASP A 9 8.55 -11.80 -7.10
C ASP A 9 8.98 -10.66 -8.02
N ILE A 10 9.91 -9.83 -7.54
CA ILE A 10 10.33 -8.61 -8.23
C ILE A 10 11.72 -8.83 -8.82
N VAL A 11 11.87 -8.60 -10.11
CA VAL A 11 13.17 -8.53 -10.78
C VAL A 11 13.88 -7.27 -10.29
N TRP A 12 15.01 -7.45 -9.62
CA TRP A 12 15.70 -6.35 -8.95
C TRP A 12 16.10 -5.23 -9.92
N GLU A 13 15.66 -4.02 -9.64
CA GLU A 13 15.95 -2.78 -10.37
C GLU A 13 15.59 -2.78 -11.87
N ASP A 14 14.83 -3.76 -12.35
CA ASP A 14 14.43 -3.89 -13.77
C ASP A 14 12.93 -3.62 -13.96
N ARG A 15 12.61 -2.36 -14.20
CA ARG A 15 11.24 -1.90 -14.46
C ARG A 15 10.59 -2.62 -15.63
N ALA A 16 11.30 -2.75 -16.74
CA ALA A 16 10.74 -3.32 -17.96
C ALA A 16 10.38 -4.80 -17.76
N ALA A 17 11.26 -5.56 -17.12
CA ALA A 17 10.98 -6.95 -16.76
C ALA A 17 9.81 -7.07 -15.78
N ASN A 18 9.75 -6.19 -14.77
CA ASN A 18 8.64 -6.19 -13.81
C ASN A 18 7.30 -5.84 -14.48
N PHE A 19 7.25 -4.82 -15.34
CA PHE A 19 6.04 -4.48 -16.10
C PHE A 19 5.56 -5.64 -16.98
N ALA A 20 6.48 -6.29 -17.69
CA ALA A 20 6.16 -7.45 -18.53
C ALA A 20 5.63 -8.65 -17.73
N ARG A 21 6.14 -8.85 -16.51
CA ARG A 21 5.65 -9.90 -15.59
C ARG A 21 4.33 -9.56 -14.92
N LEU A 22 4.07 -8.27 -14.68
CA LEU A 22 2.90 -7.80 -13.94
C LEU A 22 1.67 -7.62 -14.81
N ALA A 23 1.80 -7.14 -16.05
CA ALA A 23 0.67 -6.97 -16.96
C ALA A 23 -0.24 -8.24 -17.07
N PRO A 24 0.29 -9.46 -17.30
CA PRO A 24 -0.55 -10.66 -17.33
C PRO A 24 -1.16 -11.00 -15.95
N GLN A 25 -0.52 -10.62 -14.84
CA GLN A 25 -1.07 -10.83 -13.50
C GLN A 25 -2.21 -9.87 -13.18
N VAL A 26 -2.10 -8.61 -13.61
CA VAL A 26 -3.21 -7.64 -13.55
C VAL A 26 -4.38 -8.14 -14.38
N ALA A 27 -4.15 -8.58 -15.62
CA ALA A 27 -5.20 -9.15 -16.45
C ALA A 27 -5.87 -10.38 -15.81
N ARG A 28 -5.11 -11.25 -15.12
CA ARG A 28 -5.66 -12.39 -14.37
C ARG A 28 -6.50 -11.94 -13.17
N ALA A 29 -6.09 -10.90 -12.45
CA ALA A 29 -6.86 -10.33 -11.35
C ALA A 29 -8.19 -9.77 -11.84
N VAL A 30 -8.17 -9.04 -12.96
CA VAL A 30 -9.38 -8.53 -13.64
C VAL A 30 -10.27 -9.68 -14.11
N GLY A 31 -9.68 -10.74 -14.68
CA GLY A 31 -10.41 -11.96 -15.07
C GLY A 31 -11.05 -12.70 -13.88
N ALA A 32 -10.54 -12.52 -12.66
CA ALA A 32 -11.16 -12.99 -11.42
C ALA A 32 -12.27 -12.05 -10.88
N GLY A 33 -12.55 -10.97 -11.62
CA GLY A 33 -13.57 -9.97 -11.32
C GLY A 33 -13.09 -8.83 -10.44
N ALA A 34 -11.77 -8.62 -10.27
CA ALA A 34 -11.26 -7.51 -9.46
C ALA A 34 -11.59 -6.16 -10.11
N GLU A 35 -12.08 -5.23 -9.30
CA GLU A 35 -12.35 -3.83 -9.66
C GLU A 35 -11.26 -2.89 -9.15
N LEU A 36 -10.45 -3.36 -8.18
CA LEU A 36 -9.22 -2.73 -7.73
C LEU A 36 -8.12 -3.79 -7.61
N VAL A 37 -6.98 -3.54 -8.24
CA VAL A 37 -5.78 -4.40 -8.20
C VAL A 37 -4.67 -3.68 -7.44
N LEU A 38 -4.16 -4.29 -6.38
CA LEU A 38 -3.05 -3.79 -5.57
C LEU A 38 -1.77 -4.59 -5.88
N LEU A 39 -0.72 -3.88 -6.28
CA LEU A 39 0.64 -4.37 -6.44
C LEU A 39 1.46 -4.07 -5.18
N SER A 40 2.58 -4.76 -5.00
CA SER A 40 3.44 -4.61 -3.82
C SER A 40 4.13 -3.24 -3.74
N GLU A 41 4.82 -2.99 -2.63
CA GLU A 41 5.65 -1.79 -2.48
C GLU A 41 6.78 -1.84 -3.51
N THR A 42 7.15 -0.68 -4.04
CA THR A 42 8.23 -0.52 -5.05
C THR A 42 8.18 -1.59 -6.14
N PHE A 43 6.97 -1.92 -6.62
CA PHE A 43 6.70 -3.08 -7.49
C PHE A 43 7.57 -3.13 -8.76
N SER A 44 8.04 -1.97 -9.20
CA SER A 44 8.79 -1.81 -10.45
C SER A 44 10.30 -1.98 -10.28
N THR A 45 10.85 -1.86 -9.07
CA THR A 45 12.29 -1.87 -8.83
C THR A 45 12.73 -2.81 -7.71
N GLY A 46 11.80 -3.21 -6.84
CA GLY A 46 12.13 -3.75 -5.52
C GLY A 46 12.54 -2.63 -4.57
N PHE A 47 12.65 -2.96 -3.28
CA PHE A 47 13.06 -2.02 -2.23
C PHE A 47 14.56 -1.72 -2.29
N SER A 48 14.97 -1.00 -3.34
CA SER A 48 16.36 -0.61 -3.57
C SER A 48 16.65 0.80 -3.08
N MET A 49 17.86 0.95 -2.55
CA MET A 49 18.44 2.19 -2.03
C MET A 49 19.53 2.76 -2.97
N THR A 50 19.62 2.22 -4.19
CA THR A 50 20.60 2.63 -5.20
C THR A 50 20.40 4.11 -5.59
N PRO A 51 21.45 4.95 -5.58
CA PRO A 51 21.35 6.33 -6.02
C PRO A 51 20.79 6.44 -7.45
N GLY A 52 19.84 7.35 -7.67
CA GLY A 52 19.19 7.53 -8.97
C GLY A 52 18.05 6.54 -9.26
N ILE A 53 17.62 5.73 -8.28
CA ILE A 53 16.48 4.82 -8.45
C ILE A 53 15.14 5.55 -8.65
N GLY A 54 15.05 6.83 -8.25
CA GLY A 54 13.87 7.67 -8.41
C GLY A 54 13.53 7.95 -9.88
N GLU A 55 12.24 7.93 -10.21
CA GLU A 55 11.71 8.47 -11.47
C GLU A 55 10.95 9.78 -11.21
N PRO A 56 10.82 10.69 -12.20
CA PRO A 56 9.94 11.85 -12.04
C PRO A 56 8.53 11.42 -11.65
N GLU A 57 7.81 12.24 -10.89
CA GLU A 57 6.37 12.02 -10.64
C GLU A 57 5.62 11.83 -11.96
N GLY A 58 4.81 10.78 -12.07
CA GLY A 58 4.18 10.39 -13.35
C GLY A 58 5.12 9.67 -14.33
N GLY A 59 6.29 9.23 -13.86
CA GLY A 59 7.28 8.47 -14.62
C GLY A 59 6.83 7.05 -15.00
N PRO A 60 7.75 6.21 -15.50
CA PRO A 60 7.41 4.93 -16.13
C PRO A 60 6.55 3.99 -15.28
N SER A 61 6.76 3.92 -13.96
CA SER A 61 5.99 3.05 -13.07
C SER A 61 4.59 3.60 -12.84
N SER A 62 4.45 4.92 -12.66
CA SER A 62 3.13 5.57 -12.57
C SER A 62 2.36 5.44 -13.90
N ALA A 63 3.05 5.63 -15.04
CA ALA A 63 2.47 5.45 -16.36
C ALA A 63 1.98 4.02 -16.59
N PHE A 64 2.77 3.00 -16.20
CA PHE A 64 2.35 1.60 -16.26
C PHE A 64 1.03 1.37 -15.49
N LEU A 65 0.89 1.88 -14.27
CA LEU A 65 -0.35 1.73 -13.49
C LEU A 65 -1.54 2.38 -14.20
N CYS A 66 -1.38 3.59 -14.73
CA CYS A 66 -2.41 4.30 -15.49
C CYS A 66 -2.80 3.54 -16.77
N GLU A 67 -1.83 3.01 -17.51
CA GLU A 67 -2.07 2.21 -18.72
C GLU A 67 -2.85 0.94 -18.39
N GLN A 68 -2.48 0.22 -17.33
CA GLN A 68 -3.21 -0.98 -16.91
C GLN A 68 -4.62 -0.66 -16.42
N ALA A 69 -4.81 0.44 -15.70
CA ALA A 69 -6.11 0.89 -15.24
C ALA A 69 -7.05 1.23 -16.40
N ALA A 70 -6.57 2.02 -17.37
CA ALA A 70 -7.32 2.38 -18.57
C ALA A 70 -7.61 1.17 -19.47
N LEU A 71 -6.62 0.30 -19.68
CA LEU A 71 -6.75 -0.89 -20.53
C LEU A 71 -7.84 -1.85 -20.02
N HIS A 72 -7.91 -2.03 -18.70
CA HIS A 72 -8.80 -3.00 -18.08
C HIS A 72 -10.09 -2.42 -17.51
N GLY A 73 -10.24 -1.09 -17.47
CA GLY A 73 -11.42 -0.44 -16.92
C GLY A 73 -11.56 -0.61 -15.41
N VAL A 74 -10.44 -0.75 -14.68
CA VAL A 74 -10.40 -0.99 -13.22
C VAL A 74 -9.42 -0.05 -12.54
N TRP A 75 -9.45 0.02 -11.21
CA TRP A 75 -8.42 0.71 -10.44
C TRP A 75 -7.17 -0.15 -10.30
N VAL A 76 -5.99 0.46 -10.40
CA VAL A 76 -4.70 -0.22 -10.17
C VAL A 76 -3.85 0.63 -9.25
N ALA A 77 -3.30 0.02 -8.21
CA ALA A 77 -2.44 0.66 -7.22
C ALA A 77 -1.13 -0.08 -7.04
N GLY A 78 -0.08 0.65 -6.72
CA GLY A 78 1.22 0.13 -6.32
C GLY A 78 2.10 1.29 -5.87
N SER A 79 3.20 1.02 -5.16
CA SER A 79 4.15 2.08 -4.83
C SER A 79 5.41 2.04 -5.69
N CYS A 80 5.99 3.21 -5.95
CA CYS A 80 7.23 3.38 -6.69
C CYS A 80 8.03 4.60 -6.21
N PRO A 81 9.35 4.65 -6.45
CA PRO A 81 10.18 5.82 -6.15
C PRO A 81 9.85 7.02 -7.05
N GLU A 82 9.15 8.05 -6.55
CA GLU A 82 8.85 9.27 -7.34
C GLU A 82 9.59 10.51 -6.79
N VAL A 83 10.21 11.27 -7.69
CA VAL A 83 10.78 12.60 -7.40
C VAL A 83 9.73 13.65 -7.72
N ALA A 84 9.30 14.38 -6.69
CA ALA A 84 8.32 15.45 -6.83
C ALA A 84 8.87 16.61 -7.70
N PRO A 85 8.01 17.29 -8.47
CA PRO A 85 8.40 18.51 -9.19
C PRO A 85 8.82 19.62 -8.22
N GLY A 86 9.90 20.34 -8.52
CA GLY A 86 10.38 21.46 -7.70
C GLY A 86 11.47 22.31 -8.39
N PRO A 87 11.69 23.57 -7.93
CA PRO A 87 12.75 24.42 -8.44
C PRO A 87 14.10 23.86 -7.99
N GLY A 88 14.87 23.32 -8.93
CA GLY A 88 16.13 22.64 -8.65
C GLY A 88 16.19 21.19 -9.15
N GLY A 89 15.53 20.89 -10.28
CA GLY A 89 15.75 19.67 -11.06
C GLY A 89 17.18 19.58 -11.62
N ALA A 90 18.18 19.63 -10.75
CA ALA A 90 19.54 19.30 -11.09
C ALA A 90 19.62 17.78 -11.27
N ALA A 91 19.97 17.33 -12.46
CA ALA A 91 20.46 15.98 -12.65
C ALA A 91 21.84 15.87 -11.98
N GLY A 92 22.06 14.82 -11.18
CA GLY A 92 23.32 14.59 -10.47
C GLY A 92 23.13 14.26 -8.99
N ALA A 93 24.23 14.28 -8.23
CA ALA A 93 24.26 13.96 -6.79
C ALA A 93 23.42 14.92 -5.90
N ASP A 94 23.00 16.07 -6.45
CA ASP A 94 22.15 17.09 -5.81
C ASP A 94 20.66 16.98 -6.19
N ALA A 95 20.26 15.95 -6.93
CA ALA A 95 18.85 15.72 -7.26
C ALA A 95 18.03 15.44 -5.99
N ALA A 96 16.83 16.04 -5.91
CA ALA A 96 15.94 15.82 -4.78
C ALA A 96 15.69 14.31 -4.56
N LEU A 97 15.89 13.84 -3.33
CA LEU A 97 15.62 12.45 -2.96
C LEU A 97 14.16 12.08 -3.28
N PRO A 98 13.91 10.88 -3.84
CA PRO A 98 12.56 10.43 -4.14
C PRO A 98 11.73 10.22 -2.86
N PHE A 99 10.41 10.16 -3.03
CA PHE A 99 9.49 9.58 -2.08
C PHE A 99 9.19 8.14 -2.49
N ASN A 100 8.83 7.29 -1.53
CA ASN A 100 8.12 6.05 -1.82
C ASN A 100 6.64 6.41 -1.95
N SER A 101 6.18 6.55 -3.19
CA SER A 101 4.83 7.05 -3.52
C SER A 101 3.95 5.88 -3.91
N LEU A 102 2.87 5.64 -3.17
CA LEU A 102 1.75 4.85 -3.64
C LEU A 102 0.96 5.68 -4.65
N VAL A 103 0.88 5.17 -5.86
CA VAL A 103 0.05 5.70 -6.93
C VAL A 103 -1.18 4.82 -7.05
N LEU A 104 -2.36 5.44 -7.05
CA LEU A 104 -3.64 4.79 -7.24
C LEU A 104 -4.28 5.40 -8.50
N ALA A 105 -4.27 4.63 -9.58
CA ALA A 105 -4.73 5.03 -10.90
C ALA A 105 -6.14 4.49 -11.17
N GLY A 106 -7.02 5.36 -11.64
CA GLY A 106 -8.38 5.06 -12.04
C GLY A 106 -8.52 4.86 -13.55
N PRO A 107 -9.57 4.15 -14.00
CA PRO A 107 -9.78 3.84 -15.41
C PRO A 107 -10.15 5.07 -16.26
N ASP A 108 -10.53 6.17 -15.63
CA ASP A 108 -10.89 7.46 -16.24
C ASP A 108 -9.71 8.45 -16.32
N GLY A 109 -8.51 8.02 -15.94
CA GLY A 109 -7.33 8.87 -15.85
C GLY A 109 -7.17 9.60 -14.52
N THR A 110 -8.05 9.37 -13.54
CA THR A 110 -7.87 9.87 -12.17
C THR A 110 -6.62 9.27 -11.54
N VAL A 111 -5.81 10.09 -10.88
CA VAL A 111 -4.62 9.63 -10.14
C VAL A 111 -4.61 10.23 -8.75
N HIS A 112 -4.49 9.36 -7.75
CA HIS A 112 -4.23 9.73 -6.37
C HIS A 112 -2.83 9.29 -5.96
N ARG A 113 -2.19 10.06 -5.09
CA ARG A 113 -0.86 9.77 -4.55
C ARG A 113 -0.85 9.83 -3.04
N TYR A 114 -0.13 8.90 -2.43
CA TYR A 114 0.23 8.91 -1.03
C TYR A 114 1.73 8.67 -0.90
N ARG A 115 2.43 9.54 -0.16
CA ARG A 115 3.87 9.41 0.08
C ARG A 115 4.07 8.78 1.45
N LYS A 116 4.87 7.70 1.51
CA LYS A 116 5.16 6.94 2.74
C LYS A 116 5.55 7.87 3.88
N LEU A 117 4.80 7.84 4.98
CA LEU A 117 5.03 8.72 6.12
C LEU A 117 6.30 8.35 6.87
N HIS A 118 6.56 7.05 7.02
CA HIS A 118 7.67 6.56 7.82
C HIS A 118 8.68 5.80 6.96
N PRO A 119 9.73 6.46 6.45
CA PRO A 119 10.91 5.76 5.96
C PRO A 119 11.49 4.84 7.05
N PHE A 120 11.87 3.62 6.67
CA PHE A 120 12.51 2.65 7.54
C PHE A 120 13.92 3.08 7.95
N THR A 121 14.01 3.89 9.01
CA THR A 121 15.26 4.48 9.50
C THR A 121 16.31 3.45 9.89
N HIS A 122 15.92 2.34 10.51
CA HIS A 122 16.84 1.27 10.89
C HIS A 122 17.51 0.60 9.67
N GLY A 123 16.87 0.61 8.50
CA GLY A 123 17.44 0.16 7.23
C GLY A 123 18.03 1.28 6.37
N GLY A 124 18.17 2.49 6.91
CA GLY A 124 18.73 3.63 6.19
C GLY A 124 17.79 4.30 5.18
N GLU A 125 16.50 3.91 5.08
CA GLU A 125 15.57 4.42 4.03
C GLU A 125 15.53 5.95 3.98
N HIS A 126 15.50 6.59 5.15
CA HIS A 126 15.50 8.04 5.32
C HIS A 126 16.70 8.79 4.71
N GLU A 127 17.82 8.11 4.42
CA GLU A 127 19.01 8.71 3.79
C GLU A 127 18.88 8.78 2.27
N ARG A 128 17.94 8.02 1.68
CA ARG A 128 17.70 7.95 0.23
C ARG A 128 16.29 8.30 -0.18
N PHE A 129 15.35 8.29 0.76
CA PHE A 129 13.95 8.61 0.53
C PHE A 129 13.44 9.65 1.52
N ARG A 130 12.61 10.56 1.02
CA ARG A 130 11.92 11.55 1.85
C ARG A 130 10.67 10.95 2.48
N ALA A 131 10.37 11.41 3.69
CA ALA A 131 9.08 11.15 4.34
C ALA A 131 7.97 11.99 3.71
N GLY A 132 6.79 11.40 3.56
CA GLY A 132 5.54 12.14 3.33
C GLY A 132 5.11 12.92 4.56
N GLU A 133 4.02 13.68 4.43
CA GLU A 133 3.58 14.62 5.47
C GLU A 133 2.28 14.18 6.14
N GLU A 134 1.28 13.73 5.36
CA GLU A 134 -0.05 13.40 5.89
C GLU A 134 -0.64 12.11 5.26
N PRO A 135 -1.45 11.34 6.01
CA PRO A 135 -2.24 10.27 5.44
C PRO A 135 -3.29 10.83 4.47
N ALA A 136 -3.62 10.05 3.44
CA ALA A 136 -4.65 10.40 2.47
C ALA A 136 -5.77 9.37 2.49
N THR A 137 -7.02 9.82 2.35
CA THR A 137 -8.18 8.94 2.15
C THR A 137 -8.98 9.41 0.95
N VAL A 138 -9.26 8.48 0.04
CA VAL A 138 -9.95 8.78 -1.23
C VAL A 138 -11.18 7.89 -1.39
N ARG A 139 -12.14 8.30 -2.22
CA ARG A 139 -13.35 7.52 -2.48
C ARG A 139 -13.24 6.78 -3.81
N ILE A 140 -13.41 5.47 -3.78
CA ILE A 140 -13.34 4.59 -4.97
C ILE A 140 -14.55 3.66 -4.95
N GLY A 141 -15.40 3.73 -5.98
CA GLY A 141 -16.56 2.84 -6.11
C GLY A 141 -17.41 2.69 -4.83
N GLY A 142 -17.62 3.79 -4.11
CA GLY A 142 -18.37 3.83 -2.84
C GLY A 142 -17.57 3.48 -1.57
N LEU A 143 -16.34 2.99 -1.68
CA LEU A 143 -15.44 2.74 -0.55
C LEU A 143 -14.59 3.97 -0.23
N ARG A 144 -14.33 4.21 1.06
CA ARG A 144 -13.27 5.11 1.51
C ARG A 144 -11.99 4.32 1.71
N VAL A 145 -10.99 4.61 0.89
CA VAL A 145 -9.74 3.87 0.76
C VAL A 145 -8.59 4.69 1.33
N THR A 146 -7.85 4.12 2.28
CA THR A 146 -6.68 4.77 2.91
C THR A 146 -5.42 3.96 2.60
N PRO A 147 -4.58 4.43 1.65
CA PRO A 147 -3.27 3.83 1.41
C PRO A 147 -2.27 4.14 2.53
N LEU A 148 -1.48 3.13 2.92
CA LEU A 148 -0.32 3.21 3.80
C LEU A 148 0.76 2.26 3.28
N ILE A 149 2.05 2.51 3.51
CA ILE A 149 3.11 1.71 2.87
C ILE A 149 3.96 1.02 3.92
N CYS A 150 3.98 -0.32 3.87
CA CYS A 150 4.93 -1.19 4.56
C CYS A 150 5.20 -0.79 6.02
N TYR A 151 6.29 -0.06 6.27
CA TYR A 151 6.72 0.33 7.62
C TYR A 151 5.69 1.18 8.38
N ASP A 152 4.81 1.90 7.67
CA ASP A 152 3.66 2.61 8.25
C ASP A 152 2.78 1.68 9.12
N LEU A 153 2.72 0.39 8.78
CA LEU A 153 1.99 -0.65 9.53
C LEU A 153 2.34 -0.69 11.01
N ARG A 154 3.56 -0.28 11.40
CA ARG A 154 3.99 -0.29 12.80
C ARG A 154 3.37 0.83 13.65
N PHE A 155 2.87 1.88 13.03
CA PHE A 155 2.46 3.11 13.69
C PHE A 155 0.92 3.16 13.80
N ALA A 156 0.41 2.61 14.90
CA ALA A 156 -1.05 2.48 15.12
C ALA A 156 -1.77 3.83 15.04
N ASN A 157 -1.15 4.90 15.53
CA ASN A 157 -1.71 6.26 15.51
C ASN A 157 -2.15 6.72 14.12
N VAL A 158 -1.42 6.36 13.06
CA VAL A 158 -1.77 6.74 11.68
C VAL A 158 -3.08 6.08 11.25
N PHE A 159 -3.25 4.79 11.55
CA PHE A 159 -4.48 4.05 11.22
C PHE A 159 -5.65 4.58 12.02
N TRP A 160 -5.42 4.70 13.31
CA TRP A 160 -6.33 5.25 14.30
C TRP A 160 -6.90 6.61 13.88
N ASP A 161 -6.05 7.54 13.43
CA ASP A 161 -6.49 8.88 13.05
C ASP A 161 -7.31 8.87 11.74
N ALA A 162 -7.03 7.92 10.84
CA ALA A 162 -7.81 7.71 9.62
C ALA A 162 -9.13 6.92 9.83
N ALA A 163 -9.23 6.11 10.89
CA ALA A 163 -10.31 5.12 11.09
C ALA A 163 -11.74 5.65 10.91
N PRO A 164 -12.13 6.84 11.40
CA PRO A 164 -13.48 7.38 11.20
C PRO A 164 -13.84 7.53 9.72
N HIS A 165 -12.83 7.69 8.86
CA HIS A 165 -12.97 7.98 7.44
C HIS A 165 -12.57 6.82 6.53
N THR A 166 -12.17 5.67 7.06
CA THR A 166 -11.69 4.52 6.27
C THR A 166 -12.65 3.35 6.29
N ASP A 167 -12.91 2.74 5.13
CA ASP A 167 -13.57 1.44 5.00
C ASP A 167 -12.55 0.32 4.72
N VAL A 168 -11.50 0.64 3.95
CA VAL A 168 -10.42 -0.29 3.61
C VAL A 168 -9.05 0.39 3.64
N TYR A 169 -8.09 -0.23 4.32
CA TYR A 169 -6.68 0.13 4.23
C TYR A 169 -5.99 -0.70 3.15
N LEU A 170 -5.21 -0.05 2.30
CA LEU A 170 -4.28 -0.71 1.37
C LEU A 170 -2.88 -0.63 1.94
N VAL A 171 -2.21 -1.78 2.09
CA VAL A 171 -0.86 -1.86 2.65
C VAL A 171 0.04 -2.68 1.73
N PRO A 172 0.60 -2.10 0.66
CA PRO A 172 1.65 -2.73 -0.11
C PRO A 172 2.98 -2.76 0.67
N ALA A 173 3.79 -3.80 0.47
CA ALA A 173 5.02 -4.02 1.21
C ALA A 173 6.12 -4.81 0.48
N ASN A 174 7.37 -4.55 0.89
CA ASN A 174 8.54 -5.43 0.82
C ASN A 174 8.88 -5.86 2.26
N TRP A 175 7.98 -6.60 2.89
CA TRP A 175 8.16 -7.04 4.26
C TRP A 175 8.98 -8.33 4.33
N PRO A 176 10.11 -8.35 5.06
CA PRO A 176 11.04 -9.46 5.05
C PRO A 176 10.51 -10.67 5.84
N ALA A 177 10.87 -11.87 5.38
CA ALA A 177 10.47 -13.15 5.95
C ALA A 177 10.84 -13.28 7.43
N ALA A 178 12.00 -12.76 7.83
CA ALA A 178 12.46 -12.74 9.22
C ALA A 178 11.47 -12.04 10.18
N ARG A 179 10.61 -11.16 9.67
CA ARG A 179 9.61 -10.40 10.44
C ARG A 179 8.18 -10.75 10.05
N ARG A 180 7.94 -11.90 9.40
CA ARG A 180 6.62 -12.30 8.90
C ARG A 180 5.53 -12.41 9.97
N VAL A 181 5.90 -12.78 11.20
CA VAL A 181 4.94 -12.81 12.32
C VAL A 181 4.39 -11.40 12.58
N HIS A 182 5.24 -10.37 12.51
CA HIS A 182 4.82 -9.00 12.75
C HIS A 182 3.87 -8.53 11.63
N TRP A 183 4.20 -8.84 10.37
CA TRP A 183 3.35 -8.54 9.22
C TRP A 183 1.92 -9.08 9.41
N ARG A 184 1.81 -10.40 9.66
CA ARG A 184 0.52 -11.07 9.83
C ARG A 184 -0.25 -10.56 11.04
N THR A 185 0.41 -10.38 12.18
CA THR A 185 -0.23 -9.94 13.41
C THR A 185 -0.70 -8.49 13.32
N LEU A 186 0.15 -7.58 12.81
CA LEU A 186 -0.18 -6.16 12.75
C LEU A 186 -1.31 -5.90 11.76
N LEU A 187 -1.35 -6.52 10.57
CA LEU A 187 -2.46 -6.33 9.64
C LEU A 187 -3.81 -6.74 10.25
N ARG A 188 -3.85 -7.88 10.97
CA ARG A 188 -5.05 -8.30 11.68
C ARG A 188 -5.41 -7.33 12.80
N ALA A 189 -4.42 -6.88 13.57
CA ALA A 189 -4.64 -5.89 14.61
C ALA A 189 -5.23 -4.59 14.04
N ARG A 190 -4.69 -4.08 12.91
CA ARG A 190 -5.22 -2.87 12.24
C ARG A 190 -6.65 -3.06 11.77
N ALA A 191 -7.01 -4.23 11.26
CA ALA A 191 -8.39 -4.49 10.86
C ALA A 191 -9.35 -4.44 12.06
N ILE A 192 -8.99 -5.15 13.14
CA ILE A 192 -9.80 -5.27 14.36
C ILE A 192 -9.97 -3.91 15.05
N GLU A 193 -8.86 -3.23 15.34
CA GLU A 193 -8.90 -2.02 16.18
C GLU A 193 -9.49 -0.80 15.46
N ASN A 194 -9.53 -0.80 14.12
CA ASN A 194 -10.12 0.27 13.31
C ASN A 194 -11.49 -0.12 12.72
N GLN A 195 -11.96 -1.34 12.96
CA GLN A 195 -13.19 -1.91 12.41
C GLN A 195 -13.32 -1.61 10.91
N ALA A 196 -12.30 -2.00 10.14
CA ALA A 196 -12.17 -1.74 8.71
C ALA A 196 -11.47 -2.91 8.03
N TYR A 197 -11.67 -3.07 6.72
CA TYR A 197 -10.91 -4.04 5.95
C TYR A 197 -9.43 -3.65 5.88
N VAL A 198 -8.55 -4.65 5.78
CA VAL A 198 -7.12 -4.44 5.50
C VAL A 198 -6.69 -5.36 4.37
N VAL A 199 -6.15 -4.79 3.30
CA VAL A 199 -5.55 -5.51 2.17
C VAL A 199 -4.04 -5.35 2.25
N GLY A 200 -3.36 -6.40 2.71
CA GLY A 200 -1.90 -6.47 2.76
C GLY A 200 -1.34 -7.15 1.50
N CYS A 201 -0.51 -6.44 0.73
CA CYS A 201 0.11 -6.97 -0.48
C CYS A 201 1.64 -6.96 -0.34
N ASN A 202 2.22 -8.12 -0.04
CA ASN A 202 3.65 -8.28 0.09
C ASN A 202 4.23 -9.08 -1.09
N ARG A 203 5.45 -8.77 -1.48
CA ARG A 203 6.19 -9.57 -2.47
C ARG A 203 6.64 -10.92 -1.90
N VAL A 204 7.03 -11.83 -2.79
CA VAL A 204 7.75 -13.08 -2.47
C VAL A 204 9.14 -13.08 -3.09
N GLY A 205 9.91 -14.14 -2.81
CA GLY A 205 11.22 -14.37 -3.42
C GLY A 205 12.34 -13.70 -2.63
N THR A 206 13.48 -13.56 -3.29
CA THR A 206 14.70 -12.99 -2.68
C THR A 206 15.02 -11.68 -3.38
N ALA A 207 15.20 -10.61 -2.61
CA ALA A 207 15.66 -9.31 -3.11
C ALA A 207 17.09 -9.40 -3.67
N GLY A 208 17.50 -8.43 -4.47
CA GLY A 208 18.88 -8.34 -4.98
C GLY A 208 19.92 -8.16 -3.88
N ASP A 209 19.52 -7.66 -2.70
CA ASP A 209 20.37 -7.57 -1.51
C ASP A 209 20.41 -8.87 -0.68
N GLY A 210 19.75 -9.94 -1.13
CA GLY A 210 19.66 -11.22 -0.44
C GLY A 210 18.51 -11.32 0.58
N THR A 211 17.72 -10.26 0.80
CA THR A 211 16.60 -10.29 1.73
C THR A 211 15.49 -11.21 1.24
N GLU A 212 15.15 -12.24 2.03
CA GLU A 212 14.06 -13.16 1.73
C GLU A 212 12.68 -12.59 2.08
N HIS A 213 11.69 -12.89 1.24
CA HIS A 213 10.30 -12.47 1.40
C HIS A 213 9.35 -13.67 1.29
N ALA A 214 8.54 -13.86 2.33
CA ALA A 214 7.61 -14.99 2.41
C ALA A 214 6.25 -14.72 1.74
N GLY A 215 6.01 -13.49 1.27
CA GLY A 215 4.68 -13.04 0.89
C GLY A 215 3.83 -12.85 2.13
N ASP A 216 2.93 -13.79 2.37
CA ASP A 216 1.88 -13.69 3.39
C ASP A 216 0.89 -12.55 3.08
N SER A 217 0.64 -12.28 1.79
CA SER A 217 -0.41 -11.35 1.36
C SER A 217 -1.80 -11.81 1.83
N VAL A 218 -2.68 -10.87 2.14
CA VAL A 218 -3.92 -11.16 2.86
C VAL A 218 -4.99 -10.09 2.66
N VAL A 219 -6.26 -10.50 2.69
CA VAL A 219 -7.40 -9.62 2.93
C VAL A 219 -8.03 -10.00 4.28
N VAL A 220 -8.15 -9.01 5.17
CA VAL A 220 -8.70 -9.16 6.52
C VAL A 220 -10.02 -8.40 6.63
N SER A 221 -11.05 -9.02 7.23
CA SER A 221 -12.34 -8.39 7.51
C SER A 221 -12.27 -7.40 8.68
N PRO A 222 -13.27 -6.50 8.85
CA PRO A 222 -13.36 -5.59 10.00
C PRO A 222 -13.31 -6.27 11.38
N MET A 223 -13.66 -7.56 11.47
CA MET A 223 -13.60 -8.35 12.70
C MET A 223 -12.31 -9.19 12.82
N GLY A 224 -11.35 -9.04 11.90
CA GLY A 224 -10.07 -9.73 11.94
C GLY A 224 -10.07 -11.13 11.29
N GLU A 225 -11.15 -11.51 10.63
CA GLU A 225 -11.24 -12.77 9.90
C GLU A 225 -10.40 -12.70 8.63
N LEU A 226 -9.76 -13.82 8.27
CA LEU A 226 -8.93 -13.90 7.07
C LEU A 226 -9.80 -14.31 5.90
N LEU A 227 -10.13 -13.37 5.01
CA LEU A 227 -11.02 -13.61 3.88
C LEU A 227 -10.31 -14.29 2.72
N ALA A 228 -9.06 -13.91 2.50
CA ALA A 228 -8.18 -14.54 1.52
C ALA A 228 -6.73 -14.42 2.01
N THR A 229 -5.93 -15.47 1.84
CA THR A 229 -4.52 -15.51 2.25
C THR A 229 -3.66 -16.15 1.18
N ALA A 230 -2.38 -15.79 1.17
CA ALA A 230 -1.33 -16.49 0.45
C ALA A 230 -0.18 -16.83 1.41
N ALA A 231 0.65 -17.80 1.03
CA ALA A 231 1.89 -18.11 1.73
C ALA A 231 2.90 -18.68 0.74
N GLY A 232 4.03 -18.00 0.55
CA GLY A 232 5.03 -18.35 -0.45
C GLY A 232 4.51 -18.28 -1.90
N GLY A 233 5.44 -18.23 -2.86
CA GLY A 233 5.14 -18.27 -4.29
C GLY A 233 4.32 -17.09 -4.83
N GLU A 234 4.30 -16.97 -6.16
CA GLU A 234 3.49 -15.94 -6.82
C GLU A 234 2.02 -16.35 -6.86
N THR A 235 1.11 -15.47 -6.46
CA THR A 235 -0.32 -15.77 -6.43
C THR A 235 -1.18 -14.50 -6.37
N LEU A 236 -2.47 -14.66 -6.65
CA LEU A 236 -3.48 -13.61 -6.47
C LEU A 236 -4.26 -13.87 -5.18
N VAL A 237 -4.40 -12.84 -4.36
CA VAL A 237 -5.24 -12.86 -3.16
C VAL A 237 -6.47 -11.99 -3.42
N VAL A 238 -7.64 -12.61 -3.52
CA VAL A 238 -8.86 -11.94 -4.00
C VAL A 238 -9.97 -12.09 -2.98
N ALA A 239 -10.65 -10.99 -2.64
CA ALA A 239 -11.81 -11.01 -1.77
C ALA A 239 -12.78 -9.86 -2.11
N ASP A 240 -14.04 -10.04 -1.74
CA ASP A 240 -15.05 -9.01 -1.80
C ASP A 240 -15.02 -8.16 -0.51
N VAL A 241 -15.11 -6.84 -0.66
CA VAL A 241 -15.22 -5.89 0.44
C VAL A 241 -16.45 -5.00 0.24
N ASP A 242 -17.09 -4.62 1.34
CA ASP A 242 -18.35 -3.88 1.34
C ASP A 242 -18.35 -2.78 2.42
N PRO A 243 -18.54 -1.49 2.05
CA PRO A 243 -18.66 -0.43 3.05
C PRO A 243 -19.86 -0.63 4.00
N ALA A 244 -20.91 -1.36 3.59
CA ALA A 244 -22.04 -1.68 4.46
C ALA A 244 -21.65 -2.61 5.61
N GLU A 245 -20.73 -3.57 5.38
CA GLU A 245 -20.23 -4.46 6.45
C GLU A 245 -19.38 -3.69 7.47
N VAL A 246 -18.60 -2.69 7.00
CA VAL A 246 -17.86 -1.77 7.88
C VAL A 246 -18.84 -1.00 8.78
N ALA A 247 -19.87 -0.41 8.18
CA ALA A 247 -20.89 0.34 8.91
C ALA A 247 -21.62 -0.56 9.93
N ALA A 248 -22.07 -1.75 9.51
CA ALA A 248 -22.76 -2.71 10.37
C ALA A 248 -21.87 -3.21 11.51
N THR A 249 -20.58 -3.47 11.25
CA THR A 249 -19.63 -3.86 12.30
C THR A 249 -19.45 -2.75 13.34
N ARG A 250 -19.29 -1.50 12.90
CA ARG A 250 -19.17 -0.34 13.78
C ARG A 250 -20.45 -0.06 14.57
N GLU A 251 -21.62 -0.36 14.02
CA GLU A 251 -22.89 -0.25 14.75
C GLU A 251 -23.03 -1.37 15.79
N ARG A 252 -22.77 -2.63 15.41
CA ARG A 252 -22.91 -3.80 16.28
C ARG A 252 -21.92 -3.80 17.43
N PHE A 253 -20.71 -3.29 17.22
CA PHE A 253 -19.64 -3.24 18.23
C PHE A 253 -19.00 -1.85 18.29
N ALA A 254 -19.78 -0.86 18.71
CA ALA A 254 -19.44 0.56 18.62
C ALA A 254 -18.41 1.05 19.66
N PHE A 255 -17.16 0.57 19.61
CA PHE A 255 -16.10 1.00 20.53
C PHE A 255 -15.23 2.14 19.99
N LEU A 256 -15.25 2.45 18.69
CA LEU A 256 -14.46 3.56 18.14
C LEU A 256 -14.75 4.92 18.84
N PRO A 257 -16.01 5.27 19.18
CA PRO A 257 -16.32 6.47 19.95
C PRO A 257 -15.75 6.48 21.38
N ASP A 258 -15.45 5.32 21.96
CA ASP A 258 -14.87 5.21 23.31
C ASP A 258 -13.38 5.61 23.35
N ARG A 259 -12.75 5.75 22.18
CA ARG A 259 -11.34 6.14 22.07
C ARG A 259 -11.14 7.55 22.60
N ARG A 260 -10.27 7.67 23.61
CA ARG A 260 -9.83 8.97 24.14
C ARG A 260 -8.79 9.57 23.20
N SER A 261 -9.13 10.66 22.51
CA SER A 261 -8.16 11.42 21.73
C SER A 261 -7.21 12.20 22.65
N ALA A 262 -5.97 12.42 22.22
CA ALA A 262 -5.00 13.23 22.98
C ALA A 262 -5.49 14.68 23.19
N ALA A 263 -6.36 15.19 22.30
CA ALA A 263 -6.99 16.51 22.42
C ALA A 263 -7.90 16.63 23.67
N ALA A 264 -8.51 15.52 24.12
CA ALA A 264 -9.36 15.53 25.32
C ALA A 264 -8.56 15.66 26.64
N GLN A 265 -7.24 15.43 26.61
CA GLN A 265 -6.38 15.49 27.80
C GLN A 265 -5.78 16.88 28.06
N GLN A 266 -5.77 17.78 27.06
CA GLN A 266 -5.27 19.16 27.24
C GLN A 266 -6.33 20.10 27.85
N GLY A 267 -7.61 19.71 27.88
CA GLY A 267 -8.71 20.48 28.46
C GLY A 267 -9.03 20.15 29.93
N ALA A 268 -8.38 19.15 30.53
CA ALA A 268 -8.63 18.71 31.90
C ALA A 268 -7.51 19.13 32.89
N GLY A 269 -6.61 20.02 32.46
CA GLY A 269 -5.45 20.50 33.21
C GLY A 269 -5.38 22.02 33.37
N GLN A 270 -6.52 22.72 33.41
CA GLN A 270 -6.63 24.10 33.88
C GLN A 270 -7.60 24.17 35.05
#